data_AF-A0AAV2DVJ3-F1
#
_entry.id   AF-A0AAV2DVJ3-F1
#
_cell.length_a   1.000
_cell.length_b   1.000
_cell.length_c   1.000
_cell.angle_alpha   90.00
_cell.angle_beta   90.00
_cell.angle_gamma   90.00
#
_symmetry.space_group_name_H-M   'P 1'
#
loop_
_entity.id
_entity.type
_entity.pdbx_description
1 polymer ?
#
loop_
_entity_poly.entity_id
_entity_poly.type
_entity_poly.pdbx_seq_one_letter_code
_entity_poly.pdbx_strand_id
1 'polypeptide(L)'
;MRLLAVDIPMTSGPDQRLFLIGDEEEYKIGGGIIGELRDPVIRAMSATKEFDDLDQIEEQEDAERELQEAERKRQEEIEKLEKDVSS
;
A
#
# COMPACT_ATOMS: atom_id res chain seq x y z
N MET A 1 -24.35 -27.50 -10.95
CA MET A 1 -23.15 -28.09 -10.30
C MET A 1 -21.92 -27.58 -11.01
N ARG A 2 -21.04 -26.91 -10.28
CA ARG A 2 -19.73 -26.43 -10.74
C ARG A 2 -18.64 -27.03 -9.83
N LEU A 3 -17.48 -27.28 -10.42
CA LEU A 3 -16.31 -27.80 -9.71
C LEU A 3 -15.29 -26.66 -9.60
N LEU A 4 -14.91 -26.29 -8.38
CA LEU A 4 -13.84 -25.33 -8.12
C LEU A 4 -12.60 -26.09 -7.62
N ALA A 5 -11.47 -25.87 -8.27
CA ALA A 5 -10.18 -26.35 -7.79
C ALA A 5 -9.43 -25.20 -7.11
N VAL A 6 -8.96 -25.43 -5.88
CA VAL A 6 -8.19 -24.45 -5.09
C VAL A 6 -6.84 -25.07 -4.76
N ASP A 7 -5.76 -24.37 -5.10
CA ASP A 7 -4.40 -24.74 -4.73
C ASP A 7 -4.03 -24.11 -3.38
N ILE A 8 -3.63 -24.94 -2.42
CA ILE A 8 -3.18 -24.53 -1.08
C ILE A 8 -1.67 -24.73 -1.01
N PRO A 9 -0.89 -23.64 -0.91
CA PRO A 9 0.56 -23.75 -0.74
C PRO A 9 0.87 -24.28 0.66
N MET A 10 1.67 -25.34 0.73
CA MET A 10 2.02 -25.99 2.00
C MET A 10 3.38 -25.50 2.48
N THR A 11 3.53 -25.32 3.80
CA THR A 11 4.81 -24.87 4.40
C THR A 11 5.92 -25.93 4.28
N SER A 12 5.54 -27.19 4.06
CA SER A 12 6.47 -28.30 3.76
C SER A 12 5.76 -29.36 2.94
N GLY A 13 6.44 -29.91 1.92
CA GLY A 13 5.86 -30.88 1.00
C GLY A 13 5.23 -30.23 -0.24
N PRO A 14 4.62 -31.02 -1.13
CA PRO A 14 3.98 -30.48 -2.33
C PRO A 14 2.67 -29.77 -2.01
N ASP A 15 2.34 -28.76 -2.83
CA ASP A 15 1.08 -28.03 -2.73
C ASP A 15 -0.12 -28.97 -2.84
N GLN A 16 -1.16 -28.69 -2.06
CA GLN A 16 -2.36 -29.51 -2.01
C GLN A 16 -3.48 -28.87 -2.84
N ARG A 17 -4.09 -29.64 -3.74
CA ARG A 17 -5.26 -29.20 -4.51
C ARG A 17 -6.54 -29.75 -3.90
N LEU A 18 -7.44 -28.86 -3.48
CA LEU A 18 -8.78 -29.20 -3.04
C LEU A 18 -9.79 -29.01 -4.18
N PHE A 19 -10.77 -29.91 -4.25
CA PHE A 19 -11.87 -29.84 -5.20
C PHE A 19 -13.18 -29.64 -4.44
N LEU A 20 -13.82 -28.50 -4.67
CA LEU A 20 -15.12 -28.17 -4.11
C LEU A 20 -16.18 -28.42 -5.17
N ILE A 21 -17.25 -29.13 -4.80
CA ILE A 21 -18.42 -29.37 -5.65
C ILE A 21 -19.57 -28.59 -5.03
N GLY A 22 -20.13 -27.64 -5.78
CA GLY A 22 -21.20 -26.77 -5.30
C GLY A 22 -22.10 -26.30 -6.44
N ASP A 23 -23.17 -25.59 -6.10
CA ASP A 23 -24.01 -24.92 -7.09
C ASP A 23 -23.49 -23.51 -7.46
N GLU A 24 -24.14 -22.85 -8.41
CA GLU A 24 -23.68 -21.54 -8.90
C GLU A 24 -23.85 -20.43 -7.86
N GLU A 25 -24.73 -20.60 -6.87
CA GLU A 25 -24.96 -19.59 -5.84
C GLU A 25 -23.90 -19.64 -4.74
N GLU A 26 -23.36 -20.82 -4.41
CA GLU A 26 -22.22 -20.97 -3.48
C GLU A 26 -20.90 -20.37 -3.99
N TYR A 27 -20.78 -20.17 -5.32
CA TYR A 27 -19.60 -19.62 -5.99
C TYR A 27 -19.77 -18.18 -6.52
N LYS A 28 -20.83 -17.46 -6.13
CA LYS A 28 -21.03 -16.08 -6.60
C LYS A 28 -19.87 -15.17 -6.15
N ILE A 29 -19.37 -14.35 -7.07
CA ILE A 29 -18.41 -13.29 -6.77
C ILE A 29 -19.17 -12.18 -6.04
N GLY A 30 -18.79 -11.88 -4.78
CA GLY A 30 -19.47 -10.89 -3.94
C GLY A 30 -20.39 -11.48 -2.85
N GLY A 31 -20.48 -12.81 -2.73
CA GLY A 31 -21.14 -13.51 -1.63
C GLY A 31 -21.07 -15.03 -1.81
N GLY A 32 -20.71 -15.77 -0.75
CA GLY A 32 -20.43 -17.22 -0.77
C GLY A 32 -18.97 -17.55 -0.40
N ILE A 33 -18.55 -18.81 -0.58
CA ILE A 33 -17.21 -19.31 -0.18
C ILE A 33 -16.07 -18.54 -0.87
N ILE A 34 -16.27 -18.09 -2.12
CA ILE A 34 -15.26 -17.29 -2.83
C ILE A 34 -15.08 -15.89 -2.20
N GLY A 35 -16.13 -15.32 -1.61
CA GLY A 35 -16.03 -14.08 -0.83
C GLY A 35 -15.21 -14.31 0.45
N GLU A 36 -15.57 -15.32 1.24
CA GLU A 36 -14.88 -15.64 2.50
C GLU A 36 -13.39 -16.01 2.29
N LEU A 37 -13.04 -16.72 1.21
CA LEU A 37 -11.65 -17.06 0.90
C LEU A 37 -10.84 -15.87 0.36
N ARG A 38 -11.48 -14.87 -0.27
CA ARG A 38 -10.79 -13.68 -0.79
C ARG A 38 -10.64 -12.58 0.24
N ASP A 39 -11.47 -12.56 1.28
CA ASP A 39 -11.46 -11.54 2.33
C ASP A 39 -10.09 -11.32 2.99
N PRO A 40 -9.33 -12.37 3.38
CA PRO A 40 -7.99 -12.18 3.94
C PRO A 40 -7.01 -11.56 2.94
N VAL A 41 -7.08 -11.96 1.66
CA VAL A 41 -6.21 -11.46 0.60
C VAL A 41 -6.54 -10.02 0.26
N ILE A 42 -7.82 -9.68 0.13
CA ILE A 42 -8.27 -8.30 -0.13
C ILE A 42 -7.89 -7.40 1.06
N ARG A 43 -8.08 -7.87 2.30
CA ARG A 43 -7.68 -7.10 3.49
C ARG A 43 -6.17 -6.85 3.53
N ALA A 44 -5.37 -7.85 3.22
CA ALA A 44 -3.91 -7.70 3.13
C ALA A 44 -3.51 -6.71 2.03
N MET A 45 -4.08 -6.83 0.83
CA MET A 45 -3.81 -5.93 -0.28
C MET A 45 -4.26 -4.49 0.01
N SER A 46 -5.41 -4.30 0.65
CA SER A 46 -5.89 -2.98 1.05
C SER A 46 -4.99 -2.35 2.12
N ALA A 47 -4.52 -3.13 3.09
CA ALA A 47 -3.58 -2.65 4.09
C ALA A 47 -2.24 -2.25 3.45
N THR A 48 -1.68 -3.07 2.55
CA THR A 48 -0.45 -2.73 1.82
C THR A 48 -0.59 -1.41 1.04
N LYS A 49 -1.72 -1.21 0.37
CA LYS A 49 -1.95 0.04 -0.37
C LYS A 49 -2.05 1.26 0.55
N GLU A 50 -2.68 1.12 1.73
CA GLU A 50 -2.74 2.19 2.72
C GLU A 50 -1.35 2.57 3.23
N PHE A 51 -0.44 1.59 3.41
CA PHE A 51 0.96 1.87 3.72
C PHE A 51 1.68 2.58 2.57
N ASP A 52 1.52 2.13 1.32
CA ASP A 52 2.14 2.79 0.16
C ASP A 52 1.67 4.24 -0.02
N ASP A 53 0.38 4.52 0.24
CA ASP A 53 -0.20 5.86 0.16
C ASP A 53 0.33 6.76 1.29
N LEU A 54 0.53 6.22 2.51
CA LEU A 54 1.11 6.94 3.64
C LEU A 54 2.59 7.28 3.42
N ASP A 55 3.39 6.35 2.90
CA ASP A 55 4.81 6.57 2.59
C ASP A 55 5.00 7.72 1.60
N GLN A 56 4.12 7.83 0.59
CA GLN A 56 4.17 8.93 -0.39
C GLN A 56 3.82 10.29 0.21
N ILE A 57 2.93 10.33 1.20
CA ILE A 57 2.56 11.56 1.89
C ILE A 57 3.74 12.02 2.76
N GLU A 58 4.33 11.12 3.55
CA GLU A 58 5.51 11.46 4.37
C GLU A 58 6.68 11.96 3.52
N GLU A 59 6.97 11.33 2.38
CA GLU A 59 8.03 11.76 1.47
C GLU A 59 7.79 13.16 0.89
N GLN A 60 6.53 13.50 0.57
CA GLN A 60 6.16 14.83 0.12
C GLN A 60 6.31 15.88 1.24
N GLU A 61 5.84 15.57 2.45
CA GLU A 61 5.96 16.48 3.59
C GLU A 61 7.42 16.77 3.97
N ASP A 62 8.29 15.77 3.87
CA ASP A 62 9.73 15.93 4.10
C ASP A 62 10.38 16.77 3.01
N ALA A 63 10.06 16.53 1.73
CA ALA A 63 10.56 17.34 0.62
C ALA A 63 10.12 18.80 0.72
N GLU A 64 8.86 19.06 1.12
CA GLU A 64 8.37 20.42 1.35
C GLU A 64 9.10 21.13 2.49
N ARG A 65 9.36 20.42 3.61
CA ARG A 65 10.12 20.97 4.73
C ARG A 65 11.55 21.31 4.34
N GLU A 66 12.24 20.43 3.62
CA GLU A 66 13.60 20.69 3.14
C GLU A 66 13.66 21.91 2.22
N LEU A 67 12.68 22.07 1.32
CA LEU A 67 12.60 23.24 0.44
C LEU A 67 12.40 24.53 1.23
N GLN A 68 11.50 24.54 2.21
CA GLN A 68 11.27 25.71 3.07
C GLN A 68 12.50 26.08 3.89
N GLU A 69 13.20 25.09 4.45
CA GLU A 69 14.44 25.35 5.20
C GLU A 69 15.56 25.88 4.30
N ALA A 70 15.70 25.34 3.09
CA ALA A 70 16.66 25.82 2.11
C ALA A 70 16.35 27.26 1.66
N GLU A 71 15.07 27.58 1.45
CA GLU A 71 14.64 28.94 1.13
C GLU A 71 14.92 29.91 2.28
N ARG A 72 14.61 29.52 3.52
CA ARG A 72 14.88 30.33 4.70
C ARG A 72 16.38 30.59 4.87
N LYS A 73 17.21 29.55 4.75
CA LYS A 73 18.68 29.69 4.76
C LYS A 73 19.17 30.65 3.69
N ARG A 74 18.65 30.52 2.46
CA ARG A 74 19.03 31.38 1.35
C ARG A 74 18.67 32.84 1.63
N GLN A 75 17.49 33.11 2.20
CA GLN A 75 17.09 34.47 2.59
C GLN A 75 17.97 35.03 3.70
N GLU A 76 18.28 34.23 4.72
CA GLU A 76 19.20 34.61 5.81
C GLU A 76 20.62 34.94 5.28
N GLU A 77 21.13 34.16 4.33
CA GLU A 77 22.42 34.43 3.68
C GLU A 77 22.42 35.74 2.88
N ILE A 78 21.34 36.01 2.14
CA ILE A 78 21.18 37.27 1.39
C ILE A 78 21.11 38.46 2.36
N GLU A 79 20.30 38.39 3.42
CA GLU A 79 20.18 39.48 4.41
C GLU A 79 21.53 39.78 5.09
N LYS A 80 22.31 38.73 5.40
CA LYS A 80 23.63 38.88 5.99
C LYS A 80 24.60 39.59 5.04
N LEU A 81 24.62 39.21 3.76
CA LEU A 81 25.42 39.86 2.73
C LEU A 81 25.03 41.33 2.54
N GLU A 82 23.73 41.66 2.57
CA GLU A 82 23.25 43.04 2.46
C GLU A 82 23.64 43.90 3.67
N LYS A 83 23.60 43.35 4.89
CA LYS A 83 24.07 44.04 6.10
C LYS A 83 25.59 44.26 6.09
N ASP A 84 26.36 43.29 5.61
CA ASP A 84 27.82 43.40 5.51
C ASP A 84 28.27 44.39 4.41
N VAL A 85 27.47 44.59 3.35
CA VAL A 85 27.76 45.57 2.27
C VAL A 85 27.31 46.99 2.63
N SER A 86 26.34 47.14 3.55
CA SER A 86 25.79 48.44 3.99
C SER A 86 26.50 49.01 5.24
N SER A 87 27.46 48.30 5.81
CA SER A 87 28.33 48.75 6.93
C SER A 87 29.69 49.21 6.44
#